data_AF-K1SA93-F1
#
_entry.id   AF-K1SA93-F1
#
_cell.length_a   1.000
_cell.length_b   1.000
_cell.length_c   1.000
_cell.angle_alpha   90.00
_cell.angle_beta   90.00
_cell.angle_gamma   90.00
#
_symmetry.space_group_name_H-M   'P 1'
#
loop_
_entity.id
_entity.type
_entity.pdbx_description
1 polymer ?
#
loop_
_entity_poly.entity_id
_entity_poly.type
_entity_poly.pdbx_seq_one_letter_code
_entity_poly.pdbx_strand_id
1 'polypeptide(L)'
;YVNQMKYEVRFLIAYYYSLMIELYGAIPFTPGVLVAVDAPESEMMTPQRPYAEVVDWIDKELLEVSEHLPAVYPNNTDWGRATSIMALAIRAKTLLFAASPLFNGNPDLKDWKNSEGEFLFDAEAKPERWEKAAKAHLDLIKAAEAAGHKLYYEYNVDGSIDPFMSYYNM
;
A
#
# COMPACT_ATOMS: atom_id res chain seq x y z
N TYR A 1 9.73 -19.78 -11.18
CA TYR A 1 9.58 -18.56 -12.02
C TYR A 1 8.12 -18.14 -12.16
N VAL A 2 7.21 -18.97 -12.69
CA VAL A 2 5.79 -18.61 -12.87
C VAL A 2 5.12 -18.11 -11.58
N ASN A 3 5.33 -18.78 -10.45
CA ASN A 3 4.75 -18.35 -9.17
C ASN A 3 5.24 -16.96 -8.75
N GLN A 4 6.53 -16.68 -8.92
CA GLN A 4 7.10 -15.38 -8.58
C GLN A 4 6.50 -14.26 -9.45
N MET A 5 6.37 -14.49 -10.76
CA MET A 5 5.70 -13.54 -11.66
C MET A 5 4.25 -13.27 -11.24
N LYS A 6 3.53 -14.29 -10.75
CA LYS A 6 2.17 -14.10 -10.21
C LYS A 6 2.19 -13.16 -8.99
N TYR A 7 3.14 -13.33 -8.06
CA TYR A 7 3.26 -12.43 -6.91
C TYR A 7 3.70 -11.01 -7.30
N GLU A 8 4.54 -10.86 -8.32
CA GLU A 8 4.89 -9.54 -8.88
C GLU A 8 3.67 -8.84 -9.49
N VAL A 9 2.82 -9.57 -10.22
CA VAL A 9 1.57 -9.01 -10.76
C VAL A 9 0.59 -8.68 -9.63
N ARG A 10 0.45 -9.55 -8.62
CA ARG A 10 -0.37 -9.28 -7.42
C ARG A 10 0.09 -8.02 -6.69
N PHE A 11 1.40 -7.83 -6.52
CA PHE A 11 1.98 -6.59 -6.01
C PHE A 11 1.52 -5.38 -6.83
N LEU A 12 1.63 -5.44 -8.16
CA LEU A 12 1.25 -4.32 -9.03
C LEU A 12 -0.24 -4.00 -8.92
N ILE A 13 -1.10 -5.01 -8.89
CA ILE A 13 -2.55 -4.83 -8.71
C ILE A 13 -2.83 -4.11 -7.38
N ALA A 14 -2.26 -4.59 -6.28
CA ALA A 14 -2.42 -3.97 -4.97
C ALA A 14 -1.82 -2.56 -4.89
N TYR A 15 -0.68 -2.34 -5.53
CA TYR A 15 -0.05 -1.02 -5.65
C TYR A 15 -0.95 -0.03 -6.39
N TYR A 16 -1.53 -0.41 -7.53
CA TYR A 16 -2.45 0.48 -8.25
C TYR A 16 -3.74 0.75 -7.47
N TYR A 17 -4.28 -0.24 -6.76
CA TYR A 17 -5.38 0.01 -5.83
C TYR A 17 -4.98 0.99 -4.72
N SER A 18 -3.78 0.88 -4.16
CA SER A 18 -3.27 1.81 -3.14
C SER A 18 -3.19 3.25 -3.64
N LEU A 19 -2.74 3.45 -4.88
CA LEU A 19 -2.71 4.78 -5.52
C LEU A 19 -4.11 5.33 -5.76
N MET A 20 -5.04 4.49 -6.21
CA MET A 20 -6.42 4.90 -6.45
C MET A 20 -7.11 5.34 -5.16
N ILE A 21 -6.95 4.59 -4.06
CA ILE A 21 -7.57 4.99 -2.79
C ILE A 21 -6.89 6.19 -2.14
N GLU A 22 -5.61 6.43 -2.43
CA GLU A 22 -4.88 7.64 -1.99
C GLU A 22 -5.45 8.90 -2.66
N LEU A 23 -5.81 8.82 -3.94
CA LEU A 23 -6.31 9.95 -4.73
C LEU A 23 -7.82 10.14 -4.66
N TYR A 24 -8.59 9.05 -4.71
CA TYR A 24 -10.04 9.07 -4.92
C TYR A 24 -10.84 8.65 -3.69
N GLY A 25 -10.20 8.12 -2.64
CA GLY A 25 -10.90 7.54 -1.50
C GLY A 25 -11.57 6.22 -1.86
N ALA A 26 -12.89 6.12 -1.70
CA ALA A 26 -13.64 4.91 -2.05
C ALA A 26 -13.75 4.75 -3.58
N ILE A 27 -13.55 3.54 -4.08
CA ILE A 27 -13.42 3.24 -5.51
C ILE A 27 -14.23 2.00 -5.90
N PRO A 28 -14.58 1.84 -7.19
CA PRO A 28 -15.04 0.57 -7.72
C PRO A 28 -14.06 -0.55 -7.39
N PHE A 29 -14.55 -1.64 -6.78
CA PHE A 29 -13.66 -2.65 -6.23
C PHE A 29 -14.25 -4.07 -6.28
N THR A 30 -13.66 -4.89 -7.14
CA THR A 30 -13.98 -6.32 -7.33
C THR A 30 -12.71 -7.06 -7.78
N PRO A 31 -11.73 -7.24 -6.88
CA PRO A 31 -10.43 -7.81 -7.23
C PRO A 31 -10.59 -9.24 -7.77
N GLY A 32 -9.88 -9.56 -8.85
CA GLY A 32 -9.87 -10.90 -9.46
C GLY A 32 -11.06 -11.20 -10.39
N VAL A 33 -12.04 -10.31 -10.50
CA VAL A 33 -13.12 -10.45 -11.49
C VAL A 33 -12.59 -10.06 -12.87
N LEU A 34 -12.78 -10.94 -13.85
CA LEU A 34 -12.50 -10.69 -15.25
C LEU A 34 -13.83 -10.58 -16.00
N VAL A 35 -14.01 -9.46 -16.70
CA VAL A 35 -15.19 -9.23 -17.53
C VAL A 35 -14.84 -9.57 -18.98
N ALA A 36 -15.74 -10.27 -19.68
CA ALA A 36 -15.54 -10.59 -21.07
C ALA A 36 -15.53 -9.32 -21.93
N VAL A 37 -14.79 -9.33 -23.04
CA VAL A 37 -14.65 -8.15 -23.91
C VAL A 37 -15.96 -7.73 -24.57
N ASP A 38 -16.92 -8.66 -24.68
CA ASP A 38 -18.26 -8.48 -25.23
C ASP A 38 -19.35 -8.45 -24.16
N ALA A 39 -18.98 -8.37 -22.87
CA ALA A 39 -19.94 -8.28 -21.79
C ALA A 39 -20.81 -7.01 -21.91
N PRO A 40 -22.09 -7.07 -21.54
CA PRO A 40 -22.95 -5.91 -21.54
C PRO A 40 -22.47 -4.87 -20.52
N GLU A 41 -22.76 -3.59 -20.78
CA GLU A 41 -22.38 -2.48 -19.89
C GLU A 41 -22.79 -2.71 -18.44
N SER A 42 -23.94 -3.32 -18.19
CA SER A 42 -24.42 -3.64 -16.84
C SER A 42 -23.47 -4.52 -16.04
N GLU A 43 -22.66 -5.36 -16.68
CA GLU A 43 -21.65 -6.19 -16.02
C GLU A 43 -20.33 -5.44 -15.75
N MET A 44 -20.14 -4.26 -16.36
CA MET A 44 -18.97 -3.39 -16.14
C MET A 44 -19.22 -2.31 -15.08
N MET A 45 -20.47 -2.06 -14.70
CA MET A 45 -20.85 -1.03 -13.73
C MET A 45 -20.58 -1.47 -12.28
N THR A 46 -19.30 -1.57 -11.93
CA THR A 46 -18.87 -1.96 -10.57
C THR A 46 -19.11 -0.80 -9.59
N PRO A 47 -19.88 -1.01 -8.51
CA PRO A 47 -20.13 0.02 -7.52
C PRO A 47 -18.87 0.28 -6.67
N GLN A 48 -18.79 1.47 -6.10
CA GLN A 48 -17.77 1.76 -5.08
C GLN A 48 -17.98 0.86 -3.86
N ARG A 49 -16.89 0.32 -3.31
CA ARG A 49 -16.92 -0.40 -2.03
C ARG A 49 -16.41 0.47 -0.89
N PRO A 50 -16.79 0.19 0.37
CA PRO A 50 -16.29 0.92 1.53
C PRO A 50 -14.77 1.02 1.53
N TYR A 51 -14.24 2.20 1.84
CA TYR A 51 -12.79 2.46 1.84
C TYR A 51 -12.02 1.45 2.72
N ALA A 52 -12.60 1.10 3.88
CA ALA A 52 -12.03 0.13 4.79
C ALA A 52 -11.92 -1.29 4.20
N GLU A 53 -12.84 -1.68 3.32
CA GLU A 53 -12.81 -2.99 2.63
C GLU A 53 -11.63 -3.06 1.67
N VAL A 54 -11.42 -2.02 0.88
CA VAL A 54 -10.30 -1.93 -0.07
C VAL A 54 -8.96 -1.91 0.68
N VAL A 55 -8.86 -1.14 1.77
CA VAL A 55 -7.67 -1.09 2.63
C VAL A 55 -7.36 -2.47 3.22
N ASP A 56 -8.35 -3.17 3.76
CA ASP A 56 -8.17 -4.50 4.36
C ASP A 56 -7.69 -5.53 3.32
N TRP A 57 -8.24 -5.46 2.10
CA TRP A 57 -7.76 -6.30 1.01
C TRP A 57 -6.31 -5.99 0.64
N ILE A 58 -5.93 -4.71 0.45
CA ILE A 58 -4.55 -4.30 0.15
C ILE A 58 -3.59 -4.76 1.25
N ASP A 59 -3.98 -4.60 2.52
CA ASP A 59 -3.17 -5.00 3.67
C ASP A 59 -2.86 -6.51 3.66
N LYS A 60 -3.88 -7.34 3.45
CA LYS A 60 -3.74 -8.80 3.36
C LYS A 60 -2.93 -9.23 2.14
N GLU A 61 -3.26 -8.65 0.98
CA GLU A 61 -2.62 -8.99 -0.28
C GLU A 61 -1.13 -8.67 -0.28
N LEU A 62 -0.76 -7.47 0.19
CA LEU A 62 0.65 -7.07 0.25
C LEU A 62 1.43 -7.78 1.36
N LEU A 63 0.78 -8.17 2.46
CA LEU A 63 1.41 -9.02 3.47
C LEU A 63 1.74 -10.39 2.87
N GLU A 64 0.78 -11.06 2.23
CA GLU A 64 1.02 -12.36 1.59
C GLU A 64 2.10 -12.24 0.51
N VAL A 65 2.02 -11.25 -0.38
CA VAL A 65 3.03 -11.00 -1.42
C VAL A 65 4.42 -10.84 -0.81
N SER A 66 4.54 -10.17 0.34
CA SER A 66 5.84 -9.97 0.99
C SER A 66 6.51 -11.26 1.47
N GLU A 67 5.74 -12.32 1.73
CA GLU A 67 6.26 -13.63 2.14
C GLU A 67 6.85 -14.42 0.96
N HIS A 68 6.54 -14.03 -0.27
CA HIS A 68 6.87 -14.79 -1.47
C HIS A 68 7.86 -14.10 -2.43
N LEU A 69 8.05 -12.78 -2.31
CA LEU A 69 9.01 -12.03 -3.11
C LEU A 69 10.37 -11.92 -2.41
N PRO A 70 11.49 -11.88 -3.15
CA PRO A 70 12.80 -11.63 -2.55
C PRO A 70 12.89 -10.20 -2.00
N ALA A 71 13.66 -10.01 -0.92
CA ALA A 71 13.94 -8.67 -0.40
C ALA A 71 14.86 -7.88 -1.34
N VAL A 72 15.82 -8.57 -1.98
CA VAL A 72 16.77 -8.01 -2.94
C VAL A 72 16.98 -8.99 -4.08
N TYR A 73 16.98 -8.51 -5.31
CA TYR A 73 17.36 -9.30 -6.48
C TYR A 73 18.89 -9.28 -6.65
N PRO A 74 19.54 -10.45 -6.84
CA PRO A 74 20.99 -10.53 -6.93
C PRO A 74 21.54 -9.96 -8.26
N ASN A 75 20.73 -9.99 -9.32
CA ASN A 75 21.12 -9.46 -10.63
C ASN A 75 20.61 -8.02 -10.79
N ASN A 76 21.49 -7.12 -11.22
CA ASN A 76 21.16 -5.71 -11.43
C ASN A 76 20.16 -5.49 -12.59
N THR A 77 20.10 -6.40 -13.56
CA THR A 77 19.11 -6.31 -14.65
C THR A 77 17.67 -6.54 -14.18
N ASP A 78 17.49 -7.08 -12.98
CA ASP A 78 16.19 -7.30 -12.34
C ASP A 78 15.81 -6.16 -11.39
N TRP A 79 16.66 -5.13 -11.24
CA TRP A 79 16.34 -3.99 -10.39
C TRP A 79 15.14 -3.20 -10.94
N GLY A 80 14.23 -2.83 -10.04
CA GLY A 80 12.93 -2.24 -10.39
C GLY A 80 11.77 -3.23 -10.36
N ARG A 81 12.03 -4.54 -10.27
CA ARG A 81 10.99 -5.54 -9.99
C ARG A 81 10.53 -5.44 -8.53
N ALA A 82 9.28 -5.82 -8.30
CA ALA A 82 8.69 -5.82 -6.97
C ALA A 82 9.47 -6.72 -6.00
N THR A 83 9.75 -6.20 -4.81
CA THR A 83 10.39 -6.91 -3.70
C THR A 83 9.45 -7.05 -2.50
N SER A 84 9.78 -7.93 -1.56
CA SER A 84 9.05 -8.01 -0.29
C SER A 84 9.10 -6.71 0.52
N ILE A 85 10.23 -5.99 0.45
CA ILE A 85 10.38 -4.68 1.11
C ILE A 85 9.44 -3.65 0.49
N MET A 86 9.32 -3.60 -0.84
CA MET A 86 8.36 -2.72 -1.50
C MET A 86 6.91 -3.06 -1.11
N ALA A 87 6.55 -4.35 -1.03
CA ALA A 87 5.22 -4.78 -0.61
C ALA A 87 4.89 -4.30 0.82
N LEU A 88 5.81 -4.50 1.76
CA LEU A 88 5.66 -4.01 3.13
C LEU A 88 5.59 -2.48 3.20
N ALA A 89 6.33 -1.77 2.33
CA ALA A 89 6.34 -0.31 2.29
C ALA A 89 4.99 0.27 1.86
N ILE A 90 4.43 -0.25 0.77
CA ILE A 90 3.11 0.18 0.29
C ILE A 90 2.04 -0.18 1.32
N ARG A 91 2.08 -1.38 1.90
CA ARG A 91 1.19 -1.81 2.98
C ARG A 91 1.20 -0.84 4.16
N ALA A 92 2.39 -0.52 4.67
CA ALA A 92 2.55 0.38 5.80
C ALA A 92 1.97 1.78 5.47
N LYS A 93 2.32 2.35 4.31
CA LYS A 93 1.78 3.63 3.85
C LYS A 93 0.25 3.61 3.77
N THR A 94 -0.34 2.61 3.15
CA THR A 94 -1.81 2.46 3.04
C THR A 94 -2.49 2.45 4.40
N LEU A 95 -1.96 1.68 5.36
CA LEU A 95 -2.52 1.62 6.71
C LEU A 95 -2.43 2.95 7.45
N LEU A 96 -1.35 3.71 7.25
CA LEU A 96 -1.20 5.05 7.83
C LEU A 96 -2.21 6.04 7.26
N PHE A 97 -2.44 6.02 5.95
CA PHE A 97 -3.50 6.82 5.33
C PHE A 97 -4.86 6.46 5.90
N ALA A 98 -5.16 5.16 6.05
CA ALA A 98 -6.43 4.69 6.60
C ALA A 98 -6.64 5.02 8.09
N ALA A 99 -5.55 5.18 8.85
CA ALA A 99 -5.60 5.62 10.25
C ALA A 99 -5.76 7.14 10.39
N SER A 100 -5.42 7.90 9.34
CA SER A 100 -5.39 9.36 9.37
C SER A 100 -6.79 9.99 9.47
N PRO A 101 -6.92 11.20 10.04
CA PRO A 101 -8.22 11.83 10.31
C PRO A 101 -9.15 11.94 9.09
N LEU A 102 -8.58 12.07 7.88
CA LEU A 102 -9.35 12.13 6.64
C LEU A 102 -10.24 10.90 6.43
N PHE A 103 -9.77 9.70 6.78
CA PHE A 103 -10.45 8.42 6.51
C PHE A 103 -10.86 7.66 7.78
N ASN A 104 -10.64 8.23 8.96
CA ASN A 104 -10.85 7.59 10.26
C ASN A 104 -11.73 8.45 11.18
N GLY A 105 -13.03 8.51 10.89
CA GLY A 105 -14.00 9.29 11.66
C GLY A 105 -14.20 10.72 11.18
N ASN A 106 -13.99 11.00 9.89
CA ASN A 106 -14.22 12.32 9.32
C ASN A 106 -15.73 12.63 9.25
N PRO A 107 -16.23 13.67 9.96
CA PRO A 107 -17.65 14.03 9.95
C PRO A 107 -18.18 14.41 8.56
N ASP A 108 -17.33 14.94 7.68
CA ASP A 108 -17.71 15.36 6.32
C ASP A 108 -17.97 14.17 5.39
N LEU A 109 -17.42 12.99 5.72
CA LEU A 109 -17.56 11.78 4.92
C LEU A 109 -18.60 10.79 5.48
N LYS A 110 -19.12 11.03 6.70
CA LYS A 110 -19.96 10.07 7.43
C LYS A 110 -21.25 9.66 6.70
N ASP A 111 -21.79 10.56 5.88
CA ASP A 111 -23.05 10.38 5.16
C ASP A 111 -22.83 10.02 3.68
N TRP A 112 -21.58 9.87 3.23
CA TRP A 112 -21.25 9.52 1.85
C TRP A 112 -21.62 8.07 1.57
N LYS A 113 -22.50 7.87 0.59
CA LYS A 113 -22.95 6.55 0.14
C LYS A 113 -22.64 6.29 -1.33
N ASN A 114 -22.48 5.03 -1.68
CA ASN A 114 -22.43 4.60 -3.08
C ASN A 114 -23.83 4.57 -3.72
N SER A 115 -23.91 4.17 -4.98
CA SER A 115 -25.15 4.00 -5.75
C SER A 115 -26.13 2.98 -5.15
N GLU A 116 -25.67 2.13 -4.23
CA GLU A 116 -26.46 1.08 -3.58
C GLU A 116 -26.90 1.48 -2.17
N GLY A 117 -26.55 2.69 -1.71
CA GLY A 117 -26.91 3.22 -0.40
C GLY A 117 -26.00 2.74 0.75
N GLU A 118 -24.89 2.06 0.45
CA GLU A 118 -23.89 1.64 1.42
C GLU A 118 -22.97 2.81 1.78
N PHE A 119 -22.70 3.00 3.08
CA PHE A 119 -21.78 4.03 3.56
C PHE A 119 -20.34 3.68 3.19
N LEU A 120 -19.61 4.65 2.64
CA LEU A 120 -18.27 4.42 2.10
C LEU A 120 -17.14 4.64 3.12
N PHE A 121 -17.43 5.33 4.21
CA PHE A 121 -16.45 5.69 5.25
C PHE A 121 -17.01 5.44 6.64
N ASP A 122 -16.11 5.16 7.59
CA ASP A 122 -16.49 5.01 8.99
C ASP A 122 -16.83 6.37 9.59
N ALA A 123 -18.02 6.47 10.20
CA ALA A 123 -18.48 7.69 10.87
C ALA A 123 -17.67 8.01 12.14
N GLU A 124 -17.21 6.97 12.84
CA GLU A 124 -16.48 7.10 14.11
C GLU A 124 -15.01 6.71 13.94
N ALA A 125 -14.15 7.41 14.66
CA ALA A 125 -12.72 7.12 14.66
C ALA A 125 -12.42 5.78 15.36
N LYS A 126 -11.50 5.01 14.78
CA LYS A 126 -11.02 3.71 15.26
C LYS A 126 -9.55 3.83 15.69
N PRO A 127 -9.25 3.99 16.99
CA PRO A 127 -7.87 4.13 17.50
C PRO A 127 -6.95 2.97 17.11
N GLU A 128 -7.48 1.75 17.03
CA GLU A 128 -6.75 0.53 16.67
C GLU A 128 -6.08 0.59 15.29
N ARG A 129 -6.54 1.48 14.40
CA ARG A 129 -5.89 1.71 13.09
C ARG A 129 -4.51 2.31 13.22
N TRP A 130 -4.29 3.19 14.21
CA TRP A 130 -2.98 3.75 14.48
C TRP A 130 -2.02 2.69 15.01
N GLU A 131 -2.49 1.81 15.88
CA GLU A 131 -1.69 0.69 16.38
C GLU A 131 -1.29 -0.25 15.25
N LYS A 132 -2.23 -0.58 14.35
CA LYS A 132 -1.97 -1.42 13.17
C LYS A 132 -0.97 -0.76 12.22
N ALA A 133 -1.13 0.55 11.94
CA ALA A 133 -0.21 1.31 11.09
C ALA A 133 1.20 1.39 11.68
N ALA A 134 1.31 1.69 12.98
CA ALA A 134 2.59 1.74 13.69
C ALA A 134 3.30 0.38 13.66
N LYS A 135 2.57 -0.72 13.91
CA LYS A 135 3.11 -2.06 13.81
C LYS A 135 3.60 -2.38 12.38
N ALA A 136 2.83 -2.04 11.35
CA ALA A 136 3.24 -2.29 9.97
C ALA A 136 4.52 -1.53 9.58
N HIS A 137 4.68 -0.29 10.05
CA HIS A 137 5.92 0.47 9.85
C HIS A 137 7.11 -0.14 10.60
N LEU A 138 6.90 -0.61 11.83
CA LEU A 138 7.95 -1.29 12.58
C LEU A 138 8.39 -2.60 11.90
N ASP A 139 7.43 -3.38 11.42
CA ASP A 139 7.70 -4.63 10.69
C ASP A 139 8.48 -4.34 9.39
N LEU A 140 8.10 -3.28 8.65
CA LEU A 140 8.83 -2.80 7.47
C LEU A 140 10.27 -2.38 7.80
N ILE A 141 10.47 -1.53 8.81
CA ILE A 141 11.79 -1.00 9.17
C ILE A 141 12.73 -2.18 9.50
N LYS A 142 12.27 -3.11 10.34
CA LYS A 142 13.05 -4.30 10.71
C LYS A 142 13.40 -5.15 9.48
N ALA A 143 12.44 -5.39 8.59
CA ALA A 143 12.68 -6.17 7.38
C ALA A 143 13.68 -5.47 6.43
N ALA A 144 13.55 -4.15 6.27
CA ALA A 144 14.42 -3.36 5.41
C ALA A 144 15.87 -3.34 5.94
N GLU A 145 16.05 -3.10 7.23
CA GLU A 145 17.38 -3.14 7.89
C GLU A 145 18.02 -4.53 7.77
N ALA A 146 17.25 -5.59 8.01
CA ALA A 146 17.72 -6.97 7.86
C ALA A 146 18.11 -7.31 6.40
N ALA A 147 17.47 -6.67 5.42
CA ALA A 147 17.80 -6.78 4.00
C ALA A 147 18.98 -5.87 3.57
N GLY A 148 19.57 -5.10 4.50
CA GLY A 148 20.72 -4.23 4.25
C GLY A 148 20.38 -2.81 3.80
N HIS A 149 19.10 -2.42 3.82
CA HIS A 149 18.72 -1.02 3.62
C HIS A 149 19.13 -0.18 4.83
N LYS A 150 19.63 1.03 4.57
CA LYS A 150 20.07 1.97 5.59
C LYS A 150 19.95 3.39 5.07
N LEU A 151 19.92 4.36 5.98
CA LEU A 151 20.07 5.75 5.63
C LEU A 151 21.46 5.98 5.01
N TYR A 152 21.50 6.77 3.94
CA TYR A 152 22.74 7.25 3.35
C TYR A 152 23.31 8.36 4.24
N TYR A 153 24.62 8.28 4.52
CA TYR A 153 25.31 9.27 5.35
C TYR A 153 26.60 9.70 4.69
N GLU A 154 26.78 11.00 4.60
CA GLU A 154 28.06 11.64 4.38
C GLU A 154 28.53 12.31 5.66
N TYR A 155 29.84 12.54 5.75
CA TYR A 155 30.48 13.02 6.96
C TYR A 155 31.35 14.25 6.64
N ASN A 156 31.28 15.22 7.52
CA ASN A 156 32.18 16.37 7.54
C ASN A 156 33.62 15.92 7.81
N VAL A 157 34.58 16.82 7.59
CA VAL A 157 36.01 16.57 7.88
C VAL A 157 36.25 16.22 9.35
N ASP A 158 35.40 16.71 10.26
CA ASP A 158 35.46 16.42 11.70
C ASP A 158 34.81 15.08 12.10
N GLY A 159 34.27 14.32 11.13
CA GLY A 159 33.61 13.03 11.35
C GLY A 159 32.16 13.13 11.83
N SER A 160 31.60 14.33 12.00
CA SER A 160 30.16 14.50 12.23
C SER A 160 29.38 14.22 10.94
N ILE A 161 28.11 13.79 11.07
CA ILE A 161 27.23 13.61 9.90
C ILE A 161 27.04 14.98 9.24
N ASP A 162 27.22 15.04 7.92
CA ASP A 162 26.81 16.18 7.11
C ASP A 162 25.36 15.94 6.64
N PRO A 163 24.35 16.55 7.30
CA PRO A 163 22.96 16.31 6.93
C PRO A 163 22.61 16.87 5.55
N PHE A 164 23.30 17.93 5.09
CA PHE A 164 23.04 18.53 3.79
C PHE A 164 23.55 17.61 2.68
N MET A 165 24.81 17.16 2.77
CA MET A 165 25.39 16.27 1.77
C MET A 165 24.76 14.87 1.80
N SER A 166 24.40 14.37 2.98
CA SER A 166 23.65 13.10 3.11
C SER A 166 22.31 13.12 2.38
N TYR A 167 21.64 14.27 2.31
CA TYR A 167 20.39 14.42 1.54
C TYR A 167 20.65 14.73 0.06
N TYR A 168 21.64 15.57 -0.25
CA TYR A 168 21.93 15.99 -1.61
C TYR A 168 22.44 14.86 -2.51
N ASN A 169 23.24 13.94 -1.96
CA ASN A 169 23.89 12.86 -2.71
C ASN A 169 23.19 11.49 -2.60
N MET A 170 22.04 11.41 -1.92
CA MET A 170 21.31 10.13 -1.78
C MET A 170 20.66 9.65 -3.07
#